data_AF-A0A7V3CD82-F1
#
_entry.id   AF-A0A7V3CD82-F1
#
_cell.length_a   1.000
_cell.length_b   1.000
_cell.length_c   1.000
_cell.angle_alpha   90.00
_cell.angle_beta   90.00
_cell.angle_gamma   90.00
#
_symmetry.space_group_name_H-M   'P 1'
#
loop_
_entity.id
_entity.type
_entity.pdbx_description
1 polymer ?
#
loop_
_entity_poly.entity_id
_entity_poly.type
_entity_poly.pdbx_seq_one_letter_code
_entity_poly.pdbx_strand_id
1 'polypeptide(L)'
;MTDGKLQQEVREELVRRGFEIVRFARPPLGAAARERFAEWLAQGFQGDMAYLERRRGERLNPESLLGDLRGVIVLGHPYDCGLPNTEAPEAGNVSRYAWGRDYH
;
A
#
# COMPACT_ATOMS: atom_id res chain seq x y z
N MET A 1 -24.21 -1.99 7.50
CA MET A 1 -23.94 -0.65 6.96
C MET A 1 -22.89 -0.03 7.85
N THR A 2 -21.69 0.25 7.33
CA THR A 2 -20.71 1.02 8.10
C THR A 2 -21.32 2.39 8.32
N ASP A 3 -21.38 2.85 9.57
CA ASP A 3 -21.95 4.15 9.88
C ASP A 3 -21.17 5.23 9.11
N GLY A 4 -21.87 5.93 8.20
CA GLY A 4 -21.26 6.99 7.39
C GLY A 4 -20.65 8.08 8.25
N LYS A 5 -21.20 8.28 9.47
CA LYS A 5 -20.64 9.18 10.47
C LYS A 5 -19.28 8.68 10.97
N LEU A 6 -19.16 7.41 11.34
CA LEU A 6 -17.91 6.83 11.81
C LEU A 6 -16.80 6.91 10.74
N GLN A 7 -17.12 6.61 9.48
CA GLN A 7 -16.12 6.71 8.40
C GLN A 7 -15.62 8.16 8.22
N GLN A 8 -16.50 9.14 8.43
CA GLN A 8 -16.13 10.54 8.34
C GLN A 8 -15.25 10.97 9.52
N GLU A 9 -15.60 10.60 10.76
CA GLU A 9 -14.79 10.89 11.96
C GLU A 9 -13.38 10.29 11.86
N VAL A 10 -13.29 9.03 11.41
CA VAL A 10 -12.02 8.34 11.18
C VAL A 10 -11.20 9.04 10.09
N ARG A 11 -11.85 9.45 8.99
CA ARG A 11 -11.17 10.19 7.91
C ARG A 11 -10.58 11.50 8.42
N GLU A 12 -11.35 12.27 9.18
CA GLU A 12 -10.89 13.55 9.72
C GLU A 12 -9.70 13.40 10.66
N GLU A 13 -9.72 12.39 11.54
CA GLU A 13 -8.57 12.12 12.42
C GLU A 13 -7.32 11.72 11.62
N LEU A 14 -7.46 10.86 10.61
CA LEU A 14 -6.33 10.43 9.79
C LEU A 14 -5.73 11.59 8.98
N VAL A 15 -6.58 12.47 8.44
CA VAL A 15 -6.11 13.70 7.77
C VAL A 15 -5.38 14.61 8.75
N ARG A 16 -5.89 14.79 9.98
CA ARG A 16 -5.18 15.54 11.03
C ARG A 16 -3.81 14.95 11.38
N ARG A 17 -3.62 13.64 11.22
CA ARG A 17 -2.33 12.95 11.41
C ARG A 17 -1.39 13.03 10.21
N GLY A 18 -1.81 13.66 9.11
CA GLY A 18 -0.99 13.88 7.93
C GLY A 18 -1.19 12.86 6.80
N PHE A 19 -2.24 12.03 6.84
CA PHE A 19 -2.59 11.20 5.68
C PHE A 19 -3.43 11.99 4.69
N GLU A 20 -2.88 12.26 3.50
CA GLU A 20 -3.58 12.99 2.44
C GLU A 20 -4.59 12.11 1.69
N ILE A 21 -4.30 10.82 1.59
CA ILE A 21 -5.21 9.84 0.98
C ILE A 21 -5.79 8.96 2.08
N VAL A 22 -7.12 8.96 2.18
CA VAL A 22 -7.86 8.03 3.04
C VAL A 22 -8.97 7.40 2.22
N ARG A 23 -8.93 6.07 2.06
CA ARG A 23 -9.94 5.30 1.32
C ARG A 23 -10.41 4.11 2.15
N PHE A 24 -11.69 3.79 2.02
CA PHE A 24 -12.31 2.63 2.66
C PHE A 24 -12.61 1.60 1.57
N ALA A 25 -12.10 0.39 1.75
CA ALA A 25 -12.30 -0.74 0.85
C ALA A 25 -12.94 -1.90 1.62
N ARG A 26 -13.66 -2.75 0.90
CA ARG A 26 -14.27 -3.95 1.47
C ARG A 26 -13.68 -5.20 0.80
N PRO A 27 -13.26 -6.22 1.56
CA PRO A 27 -12.95 -7.53 0.99
C PRO A 27 -14.23 -8.19 0.42
N PRO A 28 -14.11 -9.16 -0.50
CA PRO A 28 -12.86 -9.71 -1.04
C PRO A 28 -12.25 -8.80 -2.13
N LEU A 29 -11.00 -9.10 -2.54
CA LEU A 29 -10.41 -8.46 -3.71
C LEU A 29 -11.23 -8.75 -4.98
N GLY A 30 -11.40 -7.73 -5.82
CA GLY A 30 -12.05 -7.87 -7.12
C GLY A 30 -11.34 -8.90 -8.02
N ALA A 31 -12.09 -9.61 -8.85
CA ALA A 31 -11.58 -10.68 -9.72
C ALA A 31 -10.39 -10.23 -10.57
N ALA A 32 -10.52 -9.07 -11.24
CA ALA A 32 -9.47 -8.52 -12.08
C ALA A 32 -8.15 -8.23 -11.33
N ALA A 33 -8.21 -7.85 -10.04
CA ALA A 33 -7.00 -7.65 -9.25
C ALA A 33 -6.32 -8.99 -8.91
N ARG A 34 -7.13 -10.01 -8.61
CA ARG A 34 -6.65 -11.37 -8.32
C ARG A 34 -6.00 -12.03 -9.54
N GLU A 35 -6.64 -11.90 -10.70
CA GLU A 35 -6.16 -12.40 -11.98
C GLU A 35 -4.83 -11.75 -12.37
N ARG A 36 -4.77 -10.41 -12.39
CA ARG A 36 -3.53 -9.69 -12.71
C ARG A 36 -2.37 -10.07 -11.79
N PHE A 37 -2.61 -10.24 -10.49
CA PHE A 37 -1.55 -10.66 -9.56
C PHE A 37 -1.07 -12.09 -9.85
N ALA A 38 -2.00 -13.00 -10.15
CA ALA A 38 -1.66 -14.38 -10.50
C ALA A 38 -0.87 -14.46 -11.80
N GLU A 39 -1.27 -13.71 -12.84
CA GLU A 39 -0.56 -13.64 -14.13
C GLU A 39 0.82 -13.00 -13.99
N TRP A 40 0.94 -11.94 -13.19
CA TRP A 40 2.19 -11.27 -12.93
C TRP A 40 3.20 -12.19 -12.21
N LEU A 41 2.74 -12.98 -11.23
CA LEU A 41 3.57 -13.99 -10.56
C LEU A 41 3.96 -15.13 -11.50
N ALA A 42 3.04 -15.60 -12.34
CA ALA A 42 3.31 -16.67 -13.31
C ALA A 42 4.37 -16.27 -14.35
N GLN A 43 4.50 -14.98 -14.63
CA GLN A 43 5.53 -14.43 -15.51
C GLN A 43 6.89 -14.20 -14.82
N GLY A 44 7.01 -14.47 -13.51
CA GLY A 44 8.26 -14.30 -12.77
C GLY A 44 8.63 -12.84 -12.52
N PHE A 45 7.67 -11.91 -12.62
CA PHE A 45 7.94 -10.47 -12.48
C PHE A 45 8.26 -10.03 -11.05
N GLN A 46 8.14 -10.92 -10.06
CA GLN A 46 8.57 -10.69 -8.69
C GLN A 46 10.09 -10.59 -8.51
N GLY A 47 10.89 -11.04 -9.48
CA GLY A 47 12.35 -11.12 -9.31
C GLY A 47 12.70 -11.89 -8.04
N ASP A 48 13.54 -11.31 -7.19
CA ASP A 48 13.97 -11.93 -5.93
C ASP A 48 12.94 -11.84 -4.79
N MET A 49 11.77 -11.23 -5.00
CA MET A 49 10.73 -11.07 -3.98
C MET A 49 9.91 -12.36 -3.75
N ALA A 50 10.57 -13.48 -3.47
CA ALA A 50 9.95 -14.80 -3.26
C ALA A 50 8.87 -14.81 -2.15
N TYR A 51 8.91 -13.85 -1.22
CA TYR A 51 7.87 -13.68 -0.21
C TYR A 51 6.50 -13.29 -0.78
N LEU A 52 6.43 -12.72 -2.00
CA LEU A 52 5.17 -12.39 -2.67
C LEU A 52 4.40 -13.66 -3.04
N GLU A 53 5.10 -14.69 -3.51
CA GLU A 53 4.53 -15.98 -3.88
C GLU A 53 4.20 -16.83 -2.64
N ARG A 54 5.12 -16.91 -1.67
CA ARG A 54 4.92 -17.69 -0.43
C ARG A 54 3.64 -17.37 0.33
N ARG A 55 3.22 -16.10 0.34
CA ARG A 55 2.00 -15.63 1.03
C ARG A 55 0.86 -15.29 0.05
N ARG A 56 0.88 -15.86 -1.16
CA ARG A 56 -0.13 -15.59 -2.20
C ARG A 56 -1.55 -15.81 -1.71
N GLY A 57 -1.83 -16.90 -0.99
CA GLY A 57 -3.17 -17.23 -0.51
C GLY A 57 -3.75 -16.13 0.38
N GLU A 58 -2.97 -15.67 1.35
CA GLU A 58 -3.34 -14.60 2.29
C GLU A 58 -3.49 -13.25 1.59
N ARG A 59 -2.64 -12.95 0.59
CA ARG A 59 -2.75 -11.72 -0.21
C ARG A 59 -4.03 -11.66 -1.04
N LEU A 60 -4.46 -12.81 -1.57
CA LEU A 60 -5.68 -12.92 -2.36
C LEU A 60 -6.93 -13.06 -1.48
N ASN A 61 -6.76 -13.51 -0.23
CA ASN A 61 -7.82 -13.66 0.75
C ASN A 61 -7.43 -13.07 2.11
N PRO A 62 -7.55 -11.74 2.30
CA PRO A 62 -7.24 -11.08 3.56
C PRO A 62 -8.06 -11.57 4.75
N GLU A 63 -9.25 -12.13 4.52
CA GLU A 63 -10.12 -12.68 5.58
C GLU A 63 -9.49 -13.90 6.26
N SER A 64 -8.56 -14.59 5.58
CA SER A 64 -7.79 -15.69 6.20
C SER A 64 -6.82 -15.23 7.29
N LEU A 65 -6.44 -13.95 7.30
CA LEU A 65 -5.55 -13.37 8.31
C LEU A 65 -6.29 -12.88 9.55
N LEU A 66 -7.53 -12.42 9.37
CA LEU A 66 -8.34 -11.79 10.41
C LEU A 66 -9.80 -12.24 10.23
N GLY A 67 -10.26 -13.17 11.08
CA GLY A 67 -11.57 -13.81 10.94
C GLY A 67 -12.76 -12.84 10.96
N ASP A 68 -12.63 -11.71 11.65
CA ASP A 68 -13.68 -10.68 11.74
C ASP A 68 -13.38 -9.44 10.87
N LEU A 69 -12.65 -9.61 9.77
CA LEU A 69 -12.31 -8.51 8.87
C LEU A 69 -13.57 -7.90 8.22
N ARG A 70 -13.93 -6.68 8.62
CA ARG A 70 -15.11 -5.98 8.07
C ARG A 70 -14.79 -4.99 6.95
N GLY A 71 -13.53 -4.59 6.83
CA GLY A 71 -13.08 -3.60 5.86
C GLY A 71 -11.62 -3.25 6.03
N VAL A 72 -11.08 -2.55 5.04
CA VAL A 72 -9.70 -2.09 4.99
C VAL A 72 -9.69 -0.57 4.82
N ILE A 73 -8.83 0.10 5.57
CA ILE A 73 -8.55 1.52 5.37
C ILE A 73 -7.20 1.62 4.66
N VAL A 74 -7.19 2.23 3.48
CA VAL A 74 -5.99 2.46 2.68
C VAL A 74 -5.56 3.91 2.87
N LEU A 75 -4.32 4.10 3.30
CA LEU A 75 -3.74 5.40 3.63
C LEU A 75 -2.62 5.74 2.65
N GLY A 76 -2.50 7.03 2.32
CA GLY A 76 -1.35 7.57 1.61
C GLY A 76 -0.79 8.76 2.37
N HIS A 77 0.52 8.72 2.60
CA HIS A 77 1.29 9.78 3.23
C HIS A 77 2.28 10.34 2.20
N PRO A 78 2.29 11.65 1.96
CA PRO A 78 3.28 12.25 1.08
C PRO A 78 4.68 12.09 1.69
N TYR A 79 5.67 11.89 0.84
CA TYR A 79 7.08 11.99 1.21
C TYR A 79 7.78 12.95 0.26
N ASP A 80 9.01 13.34 0.60
CA ASP A 80 9.76 14.34 -0.16
C ASP A 80 9.88 13.94 -1.65
N CYS A 81 9.38 14.83 -2.51
CA CYS A 81 9.37 14.67 -3.96
C CYS A 81 10.35 15.61 -4.68
N GLY A 82 11.30 16.19 -3.95
CA GLY A 82 12.33 17.10 -4.47
C GLY A 82 13.10 16.53 -5.66
N LEU A 83 13.71 17.43 -6.43
CA LEU A 83 14.58 17.03 -7.53
C LEU A 83 15.82 16.31 -6.99
N PRO A 84 16.31 15.28 -7.69
CA PRO A 84 17.58 14.65 -7.35
C PRO A 84 18.70 15.69 -7.36
N ASN A 85 19.73 15.48 -6.54
CA ASN A 85 20.87 16.38 -6.53
C ASN A 85 21.65 16.23 -7.84
N THR A 86 21.69 17.30 -8.64
CA THR A 86 22.45 17.35 -9.89
C THR A 86 23.72 18.19 -9.77
N GLU A 87 23.99 18.77 -8.60
CA GLU A 87 25.16 19.64 -8.36
C GLU A 87 26.45 18.84 -8.15
N ALA A 88 26.35 17.57 -7.76
CA ALA A 88 27.46 16.64 -7.56
C ALA A 88 27.37 15.46 -8.54
N PRO A 89 27.82 15.62 -9.80
CA PRO A 89 27.68 14.60 -10.85
C PRO A 89 28.44 13.29 -10.57
N GLU A 90 29.44 13.33 -9.69
CA GLU A 90 30.18 12.16 -9.21
C GLU A 90 29.44 11.34 -8.15
N ALA A 91 28.34 11.85 -7.59
CA ALA A 91 27.55 11.18 -6.58
C ALA A 91 26.33 10.45 -7.19
N GLY A 92 26.06 9.23 -6.71
CA GLY A 92 24.84 8.50 -7.05
C GLY A 92 23.60 9.09 -6.37
N ASN A 93 22.45 8.99 -7.01
CA ASN A 93 21.17 9.39 -6.41
C ASN A 93 20.49 8.20 -5.72
N VAL A 94 19.96 8.44 -4.52
CA VAL A 94 19.14 7.48 -3.77
C VAL A 94 17.67 7.71 -4.12
N SER A 95 16.89 6.64 -4.23
CA SER A 95 15.43 6.74 -4.45
C SER A 95 14.75 7.54 -3.34
N ARG A 96 13.79 8.39 -3.71
CA ARG A 96 13.10 9.32 -2.80
C ARG A 96 12.40 8.67 -1.61
N TYR A 97 11.91 7.43 -1.76
CA TYR A 97 11.25 6.72 -0.66
C TYR A 97 12.19 6.41 0.52
N ALA A 98 13.50 6.45 0.29
CA ALA A 98 14.53 6.25 1.30
C ALA A 98 15.12 7.57 1.82
N TRP A 99 14.52 8.71 1.47
CA TRP A 99 14.94 10.01 2.00
C TRP A 99 14.30 10.23 3.37
N GLY A 100 15.11 10.65 4.33
CA GLY A 100 14.64 10.96 5.68
C GLY A 100 14.51 9.72 6.58
N ARG A 101 13.45 9.68 7.38
CA ARG A 101 13.19 8.55 8.30
C ARG A 101 12.61 7.36 7.53
N ASP A 102 12.95 6.17 7.99
CA ASP A 102 12.29 4.94 7.53
C ASP A 102 10.77 5.09 7.65
N TYR A 103 10.05 4.73 6.59
CA TYR A 103 8.61 4.87 6.49
C TYR A 103 7.84 3.75 7.20
N HIS A 104 8.53 2.66 7.56
CA HIS A 104 7.97 1.56 8.35
C HIS A 104 7.74 1.96 9.80
#